data_AF-A0A9D3XY43-F1
#
_entry.id   AF-A0A9D3XY43-F1
#
_cell.length_a   1.000
_cell.length_b   1.000
_cell.length_c   1.000
_cell.angle_alpha   90.00
_cell.angle_beta   90.00
_cell.angle_gamma   90.00
#
_symmetry.space_group_name_H-M   'P 1'
#
loop_
_entity.id
_entity.type
_entity.pdbx_description
1 polymer ?
#
loop_
_entity_poly.entity_id
_entity_poly.type
_entity_poly.pdbx_seq_one_letter_code
_entity_poly.pdbx_strand_id
1 'polypeptide(L)' 'MNIMCQGVEEAPSIKNNNYELEVVNEFTYLGSTIAVNLSLEMELSIHIGKGTTRMSRLNKRVWQNNKLAEHTKIYV' A
#
# COMPACT_ATOMS: atom_id res chain seq x y z
N MET A 1 16.22 -6.98 15.58
CA MET A 1 14.75 -6.97 15.74
C MET A 1 14.33 -8.41 15.93
N ASN A 2 13.83 -8.79 17.10
CA ASN A 2 13.50 -10.19 17.42
C ASN A 2 12.07 -10.46 16.93
N ILE A 3 11.92 -11.28 15.90
CA ILE A 3 10.63 -11.59 15.28
C ILE A 3 10.02 -12.74 16.10
N MET A 4 9.22 -12.37 17.10
CA MET A 4 8.45 -13.35 17.88
C MET A 4 7.52 -14.10 16.92
N CYS A 5 7.51 -15.44 16.97
CA CYS A 5 6.66 -16.36 16.18
C CYS A 5 7.17 -16.90 14.84
N GLN A 6 8.48 -17.05 14.64
CA GLN A 6 8.95 -17.99 13.59
C GLN A 6 8.72 -19.45 14.04
N GLY A 7 7.79 -20.16 13.38
CA GLY A 7 7.67 -21.62 13.49
C GLY A 7 6.44 -22.19 14.20
N VAL A 8 5.38 -21.41 14.41
CA VAL A 8 4.10 -21.92 14.94
C VAL A 8 3.13 -22.16 13.76
N GLU A 9 2.65 -23.40 13.59
CA GLU A 9 1.70 -23.78 12.51
C GLU A 9 0.28 -23.22 12.72
N GLU A 10 -0.08 -22.85 13.95
CA GLU A 10 -1.43 -22.43 14.32
C GLU A 10 -1.44 -21.09 15.07
N ALA A 11 -2.23 -20.12 14.59
CA ALA A 11 -2.30 -18.80 15.21
C ALA A 11 -2.76 -18.91 16.69
N PRO A 12 -2.11 -18.18 17.63
CA PRO A 12 -2.49 -18.25 19.04
C PRO A 12 -3.90 -17.65 19.26
N SER A 13 -4.72 -18.34 20.06
CA SER A 13 -5.99 -17.80 20.56
C SER A 13 -5.71 -16.70 21.60
N ILE A 14 -5.77 -15.44 21.17
CA ILE A 14 -5.59 -14.28 22.05
C ILE A 14 -6.96 -13.73 22.43
N LYS A 15 -7.22 -13.65 23.74
CA LYS A 15 -8.48 -13.13 24.29
C LYS A 15 -8.25 -11.84 25.05
N ASN A 16 -9.11 -10.86 24.81
CA ASN A 16 -9.27 -9.69 25.66
C ASN A 16 -10.60 -9.85 26.41
N ASN A 17 -10.52 -10.16 27.72
CA ASN A 17 -11.65 -10.62 28.52
C ASN A 17 -12.36 -11.82 27.87
N ASN A 18 -13.62 -11.64 27.45
CA ASN A 18 -14.44 -12.69 26.84
C ASN A 18 -14.46 -12.60 25.30
N TYR A 19 -13.67 -11.70 24.70
CA TYR A 19 -13.60 -11.51 23.26
C TYR A 19 -12.32 -12.11 22.71
N GLU A 20 -12.46 -13.06 21.79
CA GLU A 20 -11.35 -13.58 21.00
C GLU A 20 -11.01 -12.58 19.89
N LEU A 21 -9.73 -12.24 19.76
CA LEU A 21 -9.26 -11.32 18.75
C LEU A 21 -9.22 -12.02 17.39
N GLU A 22 -9.67 -11.31 16.35
CA GLU A 22 -9.62 -11.81 14.98
C GLU A 22 -8.16 -11.82 14.47
N VAL A 23 -7.81 -12.89 13.75
CA VAL A 23 -6.55 -12.98 13.04
C VAL A 23 -6.66 -12.16 11.75
N VAL A 24 -5.97 -11.03 11.71
CA VAL A 24 -5.89 -10.17 10.54
C VAL A 24 -4.62 -10.48 9.76
N ASN A 25 -4.77 -11.03 8.56
CA ASN A 25 -3.63 -11.39 7.70
C ASN A 25 -2.92 -10.17 7.09
N GLU A 26 -3.64 -9.07 6.91
CA GLU A 26 -3.19 -7.87 6.22
C GLU A 26 -3.70 -6.63 6.97
N PHE A 27 -2.79 -5.76 7.40
CA PHE A 27 -3.14 -4.57 8.15
C PHE A 27 -2.48 -3.34 7.55
N THR A 28 -3.27 -2.28 7.32
CA THR A 28 -2.75 -1.01 6.79
C THR A 28 -2.75 0.04 7.88
N TYR A 29 -1.56 0.58 8.16
CA TYR A 29 -1.36 1.67 9.13
C TYR A 29 -0.62 2.82 8.48
N LEU A 30 -1.20 4.03 8.56
CA LEU A 30 -0.65 5.26 7.99
C LEU A 30 -0.23 5.16 6.52
N GLY A 31 -0.82 4.22 5.78
CA GLY A 31 -0.56 4.02 4.36
C GLY A 31 0.47 2.93 4.02
N SER A 32 1.15 2.36 5.02
CA SER A 32 1.96 1.13 4.89
C SER A 32 1.13 -0.10 5.21
N THR A 33 1.30 -1.15 4.42
CA THR A 33 0.56 -2.40 4.56
C THR A 33 1.50 -3.51 5.00
N ILE A 34 1.16 -4.18 6.10
CA ILE A 34 1.93 -5.29 6.66
C ILE A 34 1.11 -6.57 6.44
N ALA A 35 1.77 -7.62 5.97
CA ALA A 35 1.18 -8.94 5.80
C ALA A 35 1.82 -9.96 6.74
N VAL A 36 1.04 -10.93 7.22
CA VAL A 36 1.49 -11.99 8.14
C VAL A 36 2.53 -12.93 7.50
N ASN A 37 2.51 -13.04 6.17
CA ASN A 37 3.39 -13.94 5.41
C ASN A 37 4.87 -13.48 5.34
N LEU A 38 5.26 -12.48 6.15
CA LEU A 38 6.60 -11.89 6.20
C LEU A 38 7.10 -11.38 4.84
N SER A 39 6.18 -11.17 3.89
CA SER A 39 6.49 -10.72 2.54
C SER A 39 6.14 -9.25 2.35
N LEU A 40 6.96 -8.56 1.56
CA LEU A 40 6.72 -7.19 1.11
C LEU A 40 5.87 -7.12 -0.17
N GLU A 41 5.54 -8.26 -0.78
CA GLU A 41 4.87 -8.30 -2.09
C GLU A 41 3.55 -7.53 -2.12
N MET A 42 2.76 -7.61 -1.04
CA MET A 42 1.51 -6.89 -0.93
C MET A 42 1.71 -5.37 -0.91
N GLU A 43 2.57 -4.87 -0.03
CA GLU A 43 2.86 -3.44 0.08
C GLU A 43 3.39 -2.91 -1.25
N LEU A 44 4.31 -3.64 -1.88
CA LEU A 44 4.87 -3.31 -3.17
C LEU A 44 3.80 -3.24 -4.26
N SER A 45 2.91 -4.23 -4.33
CA SER A 45 1.82 -4.26 -5.31
C SER A 45 0.86 -3.08 -5.15
N ILE A 46 0.49 -2.74 -3.91
CA ILE A 46 -0.33 -1.57 -3.60
C ILE A 46 0.37 -0.28 -4.05
N HIS A 47 1.67 -0.16 -3.77
CA HIS A 47 2.40 1.05 -4.09
C HIS A 47 2.60 1.23 -5.61
N ILE A 48 2.92 0.15 -6.33
CA ILE A 48 2.97 0.14 -7.80
C ILE A 48 1.61 0.53 -8.37
N GLY A 49 0.51 -0.06 -7.87
CA GLY A 49 -0.84 0.29 -8.31
C GLY A 49 -1.18 1.77 -8.13
N LYS A 50 -0.82 2.35 -6.97
CA LYS A 50 -0.96 3.80 -6.70
C LYS A 50 -0.14 4.64 -7.68
N GLY A 51 1.12 4.26 -7.93
CA GLY A 51 2.00 4.91 -8.89
C GLY A 51 1.45 4.88 -10.32
N THR A 52 1.07 3.69 -10.80
CA THR A 52 0.48 3.46 -12.12
C THR A 52 -0.81 4.28 -12.31
N THR A 53 -1.67 4.34 -11.30
CA THR A 53 -2.90 5.14 -11.36
C THR A 53 -2.61 6.63 -11.50
N ARG A 54 -1.64 7.16 -10.75
CA ARG A 54 -1.20 8.55 -10.87
C ARG A 54 -0.61 8.84 -12.24
N MET A 55 0.25 7.94 -12.74
CA MET A 55 0.87 8.07 -14.05
C MET A 55 -0.16 8.04 -15.18
N SER A 56 -1.15 7.13 -15.12
CA SER A 56 -2.24 7.06 -16.10
C SER A 56 -3.04 8.37 -16.17
N ARG A 57 -3.33 8.97 -15.02
CA ARG A 57 -4.01 10.28 -14.95
C ARG A 57 -3.18 11.39 -15.57
N LEU A 58 -1.88 11.45 -15.28
CA LEU A 58 -0.99 12.44 -15.88
C LEU A 58 -0.85 12.22 -17.38
N ASN A 59 -0.68 10.97 -17.83
CA ASN A 59 -0.61 10.64 -19.25
C ASN A 59 -1.83 11.18 -20.00
N LYS A 60 -3.03 10.94 -19.49
CA LYS A 60 -4.27 11.43 -20.10
C LYS A 60 -4.40 12.96 -20.06
N ARG A 61 -4.08 13.58 -18.92
CA ARG A 61 -4.38 15.00 -18.69
C ARG A 61 -3.30 15.95 -19.15
N VAL A 62 -2.05 15.53 -19.13
CA VAL A 62 -0.87 16.34 -19.46
C VAL A 62 -0.35 15.94 -20.84
N TRP A 63 0.12 14.70 -20.99
CA TRP A 63 0.82 14.28 -22.21
C TRP A 63 -0.10 14.10 -23.43
N GLN A 64 -1.30 13.56 -23.25
CA GLN A 64 -2.24 13.31 -24.35
C GLN A 64 -3.21 14.47 -24.61
N ASN A 65 -3.16 15.52 -23.79
CA ASN A 65 -4.10 16.62 -23.89
C ASN A 65 -3.58 17.70 -24.85
N ASN A 66 -4.04 17.63 -26.10
CA ASN A 66 -3.74 18.62 -27.14
C ASN A 66 -4.33 20.02 -26.90
N LYS A 67 -5.13 20.20 -25.83
CA LYS A 67 -5.68 21.50 -25.40
C LYS A 67 -4.88 22.14 -24.27
N LEU A 68 -3.85 21.46 -23.74
CA LEU A 68 -2.88 22.13 -22.88
C LEU A 68 -2.03 23.04 -23.76
N ALA A 69 -2.39 24.33 -23.76
CA ALA A 69 -1.53 25.36 -24.29
C ALA A 69 -0.47 25.73 -23.24
N GLU A 70 0.78 25.91 -23.66
CA GLU A 70 1.83 26.49 -22.83
C GLU A 70 1.52 27.98 -22.59
N HIS A 71 0.65 28.28 -21.62
CA HIS A 71 0.64 29.59 -20.97
C HIS A 71 1.63 29.65 -19.80
N THR A 72 2.66 28.80 -19.84
CA THR A 72 3.75 28.84 -18.89
C THR A 72 4.43 30.19 -19.07
N LYS A 73 4.42 31.04 -18.03
CA LYS A 73 5.38 32.15 -17.93
C LYS A 73 6.76 31.52 -17.79
N ILE A 74 7.36 31.12 -18.91
CA ILE A 74 8.79 30.89 -18.95
C ILE A 74 9.38 32.29 -18.83
N TYR A 75 9.79 32.68 -17.63
CA TYR A 75 10.71 33.80 -17.48
C TYR A 75 12.04 33.29 -18.06
N VAL A 76 12.35 33.70 -19.28
CA VAL A 76 13.66 33.51 -19.91
C VAL A 76 14.57 34.63 -19.43
#